data_AF-A0A9D5QQ34-F1
#
_entry.id   AF-A0A9D5QQ34-F1
#
_cell.length_a   1.000
_cell.length_b   1.000
_cell.length_c   1.000
_cell.angle_alpha   90.00
_cell.angle_beta   90.00
_cell.angle_gamma   90.00
#
_symmetry.space_group_name_H-M   'P 1'
#
loop_
_entity.id
_entity.type
_entity.pdbx_description
1 polymer ?
#
loop_
_entity_poly.entity_id
_entity_poly.type
_entity_poly.pdbx_seq_one_letter_code
_entity_poly.pdbx_strand_id
1 'polypeptide(L)'
;MKTNQSYFWLNTRKYLVEHQKTILIFSCVYIGFCIISGIWTALLGATPGSASEGVYSFFAGLLCAVAASLTFNELSTKEGRISFLMTPGTTLDKYLPRVLTTVVGTTLLAIVGVYVLRGSQILTSGLAYQIWLPWDTGAITVNEEGLAEGIGILVSLYLFNEALFVLGSAIWPKKSFLKTMCVFIILQMVISLIGFIAAKNITIGYSISPSEVLYIARTVIAFIFIVDAFLFFWAYKRIEHKQVV
;
A
#
# COMPACT_ATOMS: atom_id res chain seq x y z
N MET A 1 -17.30 9.69 -37.05
CA MET A 1 -17.79 9.24 -35.74
C MET A 1 -16.66 9.45 -34.72
N LYS A 2 -16.57 10.64 -34.12
CA LYS A 2 -15.54 10.94 -33.10
C LYS A 2 -15.93 10.17 -31.85
N THR A 3 -15.15 9.16 -31.51
CA THR A 3 -15.30 8.37 -30.29
C THR A 3 -15.35 9.32 -29.11
N ASN A 4 -16.44 9.26 -28.36
CA ASN A 4 -16.64 9.97 -27.12
C ASN A 4 -15.68 9.35 -26.08
N GLN A 5 -14.38 9.62 -26.20
CA GLN A 5 -13.42 9.22 -25.18
C GLN A 5 -13.82 9.95 -23.91
N SER A 6 -14.22 9.19 -22.89
CA SER A 6 -14.59 9.74 -21.59
C SER A 6 -13.44 10.62 -21.08
N TYR A 7 -13.77 11.81 -20.59
CA TYR A 7 -12.80 12.77 -20.03
C TYR A 7 -11.85 12.12 -19.01
N PHE A 8 -12.33 11.08 -18.32
CA PHE A 8 -11.56 10.20 -17.45
C PHE A 8 -10.30 9.59 -18.12
N TRP A 9 -10.43 9.02 -19.32
CA TRP A 9 -9.32 8.35 -19.99
C TRP A 9 -8.24 9.34 -20.44
N LEU A 10 -8.66 10.50 -20.93
CA LEU A 10 -7.75 11.57 -21.36
C LEU A 10 -6.97 12.15 -20.19
N ASN A 11 -7.63 12.38 -19.04
CA ASN A 11 -6.98 12.85 -17.82
C ASN A 11 -5.99 11.81 -17.26
N THR A 12 -6.36 10.53 -17.26
CA THR A 12 -5.47 9.44 -16.81
C THR A 12 -4.22 9.36 -17.69
N ARG A 13 -4.38 9.38 -19.01
CA ARG A 13 -3.26 9.33 -19.95
C ARG A 13 -2.35 10.55 -19.80
N LYS A 14 -2.92 11.75 -19.69
CA LYS A 14 -2.15 12.98 -19.47
C LYS A 14 -1.31 12.88 -18.19
N TYR A 15 -1.93 12.47 -17.09
CA TYR A 15 -1.27 12.32 -15.79
C TYR A 15 -0.11 11.31 -15.86
N LEU A 16 -0.31 10.16 -16.50
CA LEU A 16 0.74 9.15 -16.68
C LEU A 16 1.93 9.67 -17.48
N VAL A 17 1.68 10.43 -18.56
CA VAL A 17 2.75 10.98 -19.41
C VAL A 17 3.51 12.11 -18.69
N GLU A 18 2.82 12.94 -17.92
CA GLU A 18 3.42 14.05 -17.16
C GLU A 18 4.29 13.53 -16.01
N HIS A 19 3.88 12.42 -15.35
CA HIS A 19 4.61 11.80 -14.24
C HIS A 19 5.48 10.60 -14.59
N GLN A 20 5.61 10.25 -15.87
CA GLN A 20 6.29 9.03 -16.31
C GLN A 20 7.70 8.86 -15.73
N LYS A 21 8.48 9.96 -15.64
CA LYS A 21 9.85 9.92 -15.11
C LYS A 21 9.87 9.63 -13.62
N THR A 22 8.98 10.27 -12.86
CA THR A 22 8.85 10.06 -11.41
C THR A 22 8.41 8.63 -11.11
N ILE A 23 7.42 8.12 -11.85
CA ILE A 23 6.92 6.74 -11.70
C ILE A 23 8.02 5.73 -12.05
N LEU A 24 8.77 5.96 -13.13
CA LEU A 24 9.85 5.07 -13.55
C LEU A 24 10.99 5.05 -12.53
N ILE A 25 11.47 6.22 -12.08
CA ILE A 25 12.50 6.31 -11.05
C ILE A 25 12.04 5.60 -9.77
N PHE A 26 10.80 5.83 -9.34
CA PHE A 26 10.24 5.19 -8.15
C PHE A 26 10.19 3.67 -8.29
N SER A 27 9.72 3.15 -9.44
CA SER A 27 9.69 1.72 -9.71
C SER A 27 11.09 1.09 -9.72
N CYS A 28 12.08 1.79 -10.29
CA CYS A 28 13.46 1.33 -10.33
C CYS A 28 14.08 1.28 -8.93
N VAL A 29 13.85 2.32 -8.10
CA VAL A 29 14.31 2.35 -6.71
C VAL A 29 13.69 1.22 -5.90
N TYR A 30 12.39 0.96 -6.08
CA TYR A 30 11.71 -0.12 -5.38
C TYR A 30 12.24 -1.50 -5.77
N ILE A 31 12.42 -1.77 -7.07
CA ILE A 31 13.00 -3.03 -7.56
C ILE A 31 14.44 -3.19 -7.07
N GLY A 32 15.25 -2.14 -7.14
CA GLY A 32 16.62 -2.14 -6.61
C GLY A 32 16.67 -2.47 -5.12
N PHE A 33 15.76 -1.90 -4.34
CA PHE A 33 15.63 -2.22 -2.92
C PHE A 33 15.22 -3.69 -2.68
N CYS A 34 14.31 -4.25 -3.47
CA CYS A 34 13.92 -5.66 -3.40
C CYS A 34 15.09 -6.61 -3.68
N ILE A 35 15.95 -6.27 -4.65
CA ILE A 35 17.14 -7.06 -4.98
C ILE A 35 18.14 -7.03 -3.83
N ILE A 36 18.47 -5.83 -3.31
CA ILE A 36 19.44 -5.66 -2.23
C ILE A 36 18.97 -6.38 -0.95
N SER A 37 17.69 -6.21 -0.59
CA SER A 37 17.11 -6.88 0.59
C SER A 37 17.06 -8.41 0.43
N GLY A 38 16.75 -8.92 -0.76
CA GLY A 38 16.78 -10.36 -1.04
C GLY A 38 18.19 -10.95 -0.97
N ILE A 39 19.20 -10.26 -1.51
CA ILE A 39 20.60 -10.67 -1.39
C ILE A 39 21.04 -10.67 0.08
N TRP A 40 20.73 -9.60 0.82
CA TRP A 40 21.09 -9.46 2.23
C TRP A 40 20.48 -10.57 3.09
N THR A 41 19.19 -10.85 2.91
CA THR A 41 18.49 -11.89 3.68
C THR A 41 19.02 -13.29 3.36
N ALA A 42 19.32 -13.58 2.09
CA ALA A 42 19.90 -14.86 1.69
C ALA A 42 21.34 -15.04 2.21
N LEU A 43 22.18 -14.00 2.21
CA LEU A 43 23.55 -14.02 2.74
C LEU A 43 23.61 -14.29 4.24
N LEU A 44 22.60 -13.88 5.01
CA LEU A 44 22.52 -14.17 6.43
C LEU A 44 22.09 -15.62 6.72
N GLY A 45 21.98 -16.47 5.70
CA GLY A 45 21.55 -17.86 5.84
C GLY A 45 20.09 -17.98 6.26
N ALA A 46 19.30 -16.90 6.18
CA ALA A 46 17.87 -16.96 6.41
C ALA A 46 17.24 -17.70 5.22
N THR A 47 16.93 -18.98 5.42
CA THR A 47 15.98 -19.71 4.57
C THR A 47 14.67 -18.92 4.49
N PRO A 48 13.85 -19.07 3.42
CA PRO A 48 12.55 -18.43 3.35
C PRO A 48 11.76 -18.76 4.63
N GLY A 49 11.52 -17.73 5.43
CA GLY A 49 11.02 -17.84 6.79
C GLY A 49 10.38 -16.54 7.21
N SER A 50 9.42 -16.61 8.13
CA SER A 50 8.51 -15.50 8.48
C SER A 50 9.21 -14.21 8.93
N ALA A 51 10.40 -14.30 9.52
CA ALA A 51 11.13 -13.14 10.04
C ALA A 51 11.76 -12.25 8.93
N SER A 52 12.33 -12.85 7.88
CA SER A 52 12.94 -12.09 6.78
C SER A 52 11.88 -11.42 5.91
N GLU A 53 10.73 -12.08 5.77
CA GLU A 53 9.56 -11.58 5.05
C GLU A 53 8.90 -10.39 5.77
N GLY A 54 8.81 -10.42 7.10
CA GLY A 54 8.28 -9.31 7.89
C GLY A 54 9.09 -8.00 7.75
N VAL A 55 10.42 -8.09 7.73
CA VAL A 55 11.30 -6.93 7.52
C VAL A 55 11.09 -6.35 6.12
N TYR A 56 10.98 -7.21 5.11
CA TYR A 56 10.67 -6.77 3.75
C TYR A 56 9.30 -6.08 3.65
N SER A 57 8.25 -6.69 4.20
CA SER A 57 6.90 -6.11 4.18
C SER A 57 6.84 -4.73 4.83
N PHE A 58 7.63 -4.51 5.89
CA PHE A 58 7.74 -3.20 6.53
C PHE A 58 8.37 -2.14 5.60
N PHE A 59 9.53 -2.43 5.02
CA PHE A 59 10.20 -1.47 4.14
C PHE A 59 9.47 -1.27 2.80
N ALA A 60 8.90 -2.34 2.24
CA ALA A 60 8.06 -2.27 1.04
C ALA A 60 6.80 -1.44 1.29
N GLY A 61 6.16 -1.62 2.45
CA GLY A 61 5.03 -0.80 2.90
C GLY A 61 5.39 0.67 3.06
N LEU A 62 6.59 0.97 3.60
CA LEU A 62 7.09 2.34 3.72
C LEU A 62 7.33 2.99 2.36
N LEU A 63 7.92 2.27 1.40
CA LEU A 63 8.08 2.78 0.04
C LEU A 63 6.71 3.04 -0.62
N CYS A 64 5.76 2.11 -0.51
CA CYS A 64 4.40 2.32 -1.03
C CYS A 64 3.73 3.55 -0.38
N ALA A 65 3.89 3.75 0.93
CA ALA A 65 3.42 4.95 1.63
C ALA A 65 4.04 6.26 1.10
N VAL A 66 5.32 6.23 0.68
CA VAL A 66 5.95 7.38 0.01
C VAL A 66 5.26 7.66 -1.33
N ALA A 67 5.00 6.63 -2.15
CA ALA A 67 4.26 6.81 -3.41
C ALA A 67 2.85 7.36 -3.18
N ALA A 68 2.11 6.81 -2.22
CA ALA A 68 0.78 7.27 -1.78
C ALA A 68 0.78 8.72 -1.27
N SER A 69 1.89 9.19 -0.72
CA SER A 69 2.06 10.56 -0.26
C SER A 69 2.39 11.55 -1.38
N LEU A 70 2.92 11.07 -2.51
CA LEU A 70 3.27 11.90 -3.67
C LEU A 70 2.08 12.16 -4.60
N THR A 71 0.98 11.45 -4.42
CA THR A 71 -0.23 11.47 -5.28
C THR A 71 -0.81 12.86 -5.50
N PHE A 72 -0.79 13.71 -4.47
CA PHE A 72 -1.25 15.10 -4.56
C PHE A 72 -0.13 16.14 -4.43
N ASN A 73 1.13 15.75 -4.65
CA ASN A 73 2.28 16.65 -4.44
C ASN A 73 2.26 17.88 -5.37
N GLU A 74 1.62 17.83 -6.53
CA GLU A 74 1.46 18.99 -7.42
C GLU A 74 0.66 20.14 -6.79
N LEU A 75 -0.22 19.84 -5.84
CA LEU A 75 -1.00 20.87 -5.14
C LEU A 75 -0.15 21.68 -4.14
N SER A 76 1.08 21.22 -3.89
CA SER A 76 2.06 21.89 -3.03
C SER A 76 2.62 23.16 -3.65
N THR A 77 2.79 23.18 -4.97
CA THR A 77 3.33 24.31 -5.73
C THR A 77 2.21 25.20 -6.25
N LYS A 78 2.51 26.49 -6.45
CA LYS A 78 1.53 27.44 -7.01
C LYS A 78 1.19 27.08 -8.45
N GLU A 79 2.20 26.74 -9.24
CA GLU A 79 2.07 26.35 -10.65
C GLU A 79 1.25 25.07 -10.82
N GLY A 80 1.51 24.04 -10.01
CA GLY A 80 0.76 22.79 -10.05
C GLY A 80 -0.71 22.96 -9.62
N ARG A 81 -0.97 23.86 -8.66
CA ARG A 81 -2.35 24.22 -8.29
C ARG A 81 -3.09 24.94 -9.40
N ILE A 82 -2.45 25.90 -10.07
CA ILE A 82 -3.06 26.59 -11.23
C ILE A 82 -3.32 25.58 -12.35
N SER A 83 -2.36 24.71 -12.66
CA SER A 83 -2.54 23.64 -13.66
C SER A 83 -3.75 22.75 -13.33
N PHE A 84 -3.89 22.35 -12.06
CA PHE A 84 -5.02 21.55 -11.60
C PHE A 84 -6.37 22.27 -11.72
N LEU A 85 -6.42 23.56 -11.40
CA LEU A 85 -7.64 24.38 -11.53
C LEU A 85 -7.99 24.63 -12.99
N MET A 86 -7.00 24.79 -13.86
CA MET A 86 -7.19 25.07 -15.30
C MET A 86 -7.57 23.83 -16.11
N THR A 87 -7.43 22.61 -15.57
CA THR A 87 -7.96 21.42 -16.26
C THR A 87 -9.50 21.45 -16.25
N PRO A 88 -10.17 21.40 -17.41
CA PRO A 88 -11.63 21.33 -17.45
C PRO A 88 -12.09 19.94 -16.97
N GLY A 89 -13.07 19.90 -16.07
CA GLY A 89 -13.64 18.64 -15.56
C GLY A 89 -14.15 18.77 -14.13
N THR A 90 -15.02 17.84 -13.73
CA THR A 90 -15.54 17.78 -12.36
C THR A 90 -14.41 17.46 -11.36
N THR A 91 -14.61 17.78 -10.08
CA THR A 91 -13.67 17.44 -9.00
C THR A 91 -13.37 15.93 -8.96
N LEU A 92 -14.41 15.12 -9.21
CA LEU A 92 -14.35 13.66 -9.22
C LEU A 92 -13.53 13.13 -10.41
N ASP A 93 -13.71 13.69 -11.60
CA ASP A 93 -12.96 13.32 -12.81
C ASP A 93 -11.47 13.64 -12.72
N LYS A 94 -11.07 14.53 -11.81
CA LYS A 94 -9.66 14.85 -11.53
C LYS A 94 -9.09 13.99 -10.40
N TYR A 95 -9.91 13.65 -9.42
CA TYR A 95 -9.52 12.86 -8.24
C TYR A 95 -9.33 11.38 -8.55
N LEU A 96 -10.34 10.75 -9.18
CA LEU A 96 -10.36 9.30 -9.41
C LEU A 96 -9.17 8.79 -10.23
N PRO A 97 -8.79 9.41 -11.38
CA PRO A 97 -7.62 8.96 -12.12
C PRO A 97 -6.35 8.93 -11.28
N ARG A 98 -6.13 9.94 -10.43
CA ARG A 98 -4.90 10.06 -9.65
C ARG A 98 -4.81 8.97 -8.59
N VAL A 99 -5.86 8.80 -7.80
CA VAL A 99 -5.91 7.79 -6.74
C VAL A 99 -5.90 6.37 -7.32
N LEU A 100 -6.61 6.14 -8.43
CA LEU A 100 -6.63 4.83 -9.06
C LEU A 100 -5.26 4.47 -9.64
N THR A 101 -4.58 5.41 -10.30
CA THR A 101 -3.23 5.19 -10.82
C THR A 101 -2.24 4.84 -9.70
N THR A 102 -2.42 5.44 -8.52
CA THR A 102 -1.47 5.26 -7.42
C THR A 102 -1.74 3.99 -6.65
N VAL A 103 -2.99 3.70 -6.30
CA VAL A 103 -3.38 2.45 -5.62
C VAL A 103 -3.10 1.23 -6.51
N VAL A 104 -3.51 1.27 -7.79
CA VAL A 104 -3.25 0.16 -8.71
C VAL A 104 -1.74 0.05 -9.00
N GLY A 105 -1.06 1.18 -9.18
CA GLY A 105 0.37 1.22 -9.46
C GLY A 105 1.21 0.64 -8.32
N THR A 106 0.97 1.04 -7.07
CA THR A 106 1.69 0.52 -5.90
C THR A 106 1.34 -0.94 -5.63
N THR A 107 0.09 -1.36 -5.85
CA THR A 107 -0.32 -2.77 -5.71
C THR A 107 0.41 -3.66 -6.72
N LEU A 108 0.46 -3.27 -8.00
CA LEU A 108 1.20 -4.00 -9.02
C LEU A 108 2.70 -4.04 -8.71
N LEU A 109 3.24 -2.92 -8.25
CA LEU A 109 4.64 -2.84 -7.84
C LEU A 109 4.95 -3.77 -6.67
N ALA A 110 4.06 -3.85 -5.68
CA ALA A 110 4.18 -4.75 -4.54
C ALA A 110 4.17 -6.22 -4.95
N ILE A 111 3.27 -6.61 -5.86
CA ILE A 111 3.23 -7.97 -6.40
C ILE A 111 4.54 -8.30 -7.13
N VAL A 112 4.99 -7.42 -8.02
CA VAL A 112 6.28 -7.59 -8.74
C VAL A 112 7.45 -7.65 -7.77
N GLY A 113 7.44 -6.84 -6.72
CA GLY A 113 8.47 -6.83 -5.67
C GLY A 113 8.63 -8.18 -4.98
N VAL A 114 7.53 -8.82 -4.62
CA VAL A 114 7.54 -10.16 -3.99
C VAL A 114 8.19 -11.19 -4.93
N TYR A 115 7.84 -11.17 -6.21
CA TYR A 115 8.47 -12.07 -7.19
C TYR A 115 9.97 -11.80 -7.36
N VAL A 116 10.37 -10.52 -7.43
CA VAL A 116 11.78 -10.13 -7.56
C VAL A 116 12.59 -10.54 -6.33
N LEU A 117 12.02 -10.37 -5.13
CA LEU A 117 12.68 -10.76 -3.88
C LEU A 117 12.87 -12.28 -3.79
N ARG A 118 11.87 -13.07 -4.19
CA ARG A 118 12.03 -14.54 -4.23
C ARG A 118 13.09 -14.94 -5.25
N GLY A 119 13.07 -14.34 -6.43
CA GLY A 119 14.09 -14.56 -7.45
C GLY A 119 15.50 -14.26 -6.93
N SER A 120 15.70 -13.12 -6.27
CA SER A 120 17.02 -12.75 -5.73
C SER A 120 17.48 -13.64 -4.57
N GLN A 121 16.57 -14.11 -3.72
CA GLN A 121 16.88 -15.06 -2.64
C GLN A 121 17.31 -16.42 -3.19
N ILE A 122 16.55 -17.00 -4.13
CA ILE A 122 16.87 -18.31 -4.74
C ILE A 122 18.21 -18.25 -5.47
N LEU A 123 18.45 -17.17 -6.23
CA LEU A 123 19.73 -16.97 -6.92
C LEU A 123 20.90 -16.88 -5.95
N THR A 124 20.74 -16.12 -4.86
CA THR A 124 21.82 -15.93 -3.87
C THR A 124 22.07 -17.21 -3.07
N SER A 125 21.03 -17.93 -2.64
CA SER A 125 21.19 -19.20 -1.90
C SER A 125 21.78 -20.31 -2.78
N GLY A 126 21.38 -20.37 -4.06
CA GLY A 126 21.93 -21.30 -5.04
C GLY A 126 23.41 -21.05 -5.33
N LEU A 127 23.83 -19.78 -5.41
CA LEU A 127 25.22 -19.41 -5.67
C LEU A 127 26.13 -19.48 -4.42
N ALA A 128 25.66 -19.04 -3.26
CA ALA A 128 26.48 -18.93 -2.05
C ALA A 128 26.57 -20.24 -1.26
N TYR A 129 25.46 -21.00 -1.18
CA TYR A 129 25.38 -22.22 -0.35
C TYR A 129 25.12 -23.50 -1.16
N GLN A 130 25.01 -23.42 -2.49
CA GLN A 130 24.61 -24.53 -3.38
C GLN A 130 23.25 -25.17 -3.03
N ILE A 131 22.41 -24.45 -2.27
CA ILE A 131 21.06 -24.88 -1.92
C ILE A 131 20.09 -24.24 -2.91
N TRP A 132 19.62 -25.04 -3.85
CA TRP A 132 18.56 -24.65 -4.77
C TRP A 132 17.22 -24.93 -4.13
N LEU A 133 16.56 -23.88 -3.64
CA LEU A 133 15.22 -23.99 -3.11
C LEU A 133 14.18 -24.03 -4.26
N PRO A 134 13.09 -24.79 -4.12
CA PRO A 134 11.97 -24.73 -5.04
C PRO A 134 11.42 -23.31 -5.15
N TRP A 135 10.79 -23.00 -6.28
CA TRP A 135 10.08 -21.74 -6.48
C TRP A 135 8.78 -21.72 -5.68
N ASP A 136 8.89 -21.82 -4.37
CA ASP A 136 7.76 -21.71 -3.47
C ASP A 136 7.58 -20.24 -3.12
N THR A 137 6.55 -19.63 -3.70
CA THR A 137 5.99 -18.41 -3.15
C THR A 137 5.31 -18.80 -1.85
N GLY A 138 6.06 -18.88 -0.74
CA GLY A 138 5.53 -19.21 0.60
C GLY A 138 4.42 -18.28 1.13
N ALA A 139 3.91 -17.37 0.29
CA ALA A 139 2.68 -16.62 0.48
C ALA A 139 1.42 -17.29 -0.14
N ILE A 140 1.56 -18.35 -0.94
CA ILE A 140 0.47 -18.95 -1.74
C ILE A 140 0.25 -20.45 -1.43
N THR A 141 1.11 -21.08 -0.63
CA THR A 141 1.11 -22.55 -0.40
C THR A 141 0.85 -22.94 1.06
N VAL A 142 -0.29 -22.58 1.65
CA VAL A 142 -0.66 -23.11 2.99
C VAL A 142 -2.19 -23.29 3.19
N ASN A 143 -2.64 -24.55 3.08
CA ASN A 143 -3.86 -25.20 3.63
C ASN A 143 -5.27 -24.53 3.55
N GLU A 144 -6.26 -25.37 3.21
CA GLU A 144 -7.53 -25.04 2.54
C GLU A 144 -8.61 -24.26 3.32
N GLU A 145 -8.44 -23.91 4.60
CA GLU A 145 -9.53 -23.29 5.40
C GLU A 145 -9.25 -21.90 5.99
N GLY A 146 -7.99 -21.45 6.08
CA GLY A 146 -7.60 -20.16 6.68
C GLY A 146 -6.94 -19.15 5.71
N LEU A 147 -6.73 -19.54 4.45
CA LEU A 147 -5.89 -18.84 3.48
C LEU A 147 -6.52 -17.53 2.99
N ALA A 148 -7.81 -17.56 2.66
CA ALA A 148 -8.54 -16.38 2.21
C ALA A 148 -8.55 -15.26 3.26
N GLU A 149 -8.50 -15.64 4.54
CA GLU A 149 -8.56 -14.68 5.65
C GLU A 149 -7.20 -14.06 5.93
N GLY A 150 -6.12 -14.86 5.89
CA GLY A 150 -4.76 -14.34 5.99
C GLY A 150 -4.44 -13.34 4.87
N ILE A 151 -4.74 -13.70 3.62
CA ILE A 151 -4.57 -12.80 2.47
C ILE A 151 -5.52 -11.60 2.59
N GLY A 152 -6.77 -11.82 2.99
CA GLY A 152 -7.75 -10.74 3.19
C GLY A 152 -7.29 -9.70 4.21
N ILE A 153 -6.74 -10.14 5.35
CA ILE A 153 -6.17 -9.24 6.36
C ILE A 153 -4.98 -8.48 5.79
N LEU A 154 -4.03 -9.14 5.15
CA LEU A 154 -2.84 -8.49 4.58
C LEU A 154 -3.20 -7.45 3.51
N VAL A 155 -4.14 -7.78 2.62
CA VAL A 155 -4.63 -6.86 1.58
C VAL A 155 -5.40 -5.70 2.20
N SER A 156 -6.25 -5.95 3.19
CA SER A 156 -7.01 -4.89 3.87
C SER A 156 -6.08 -3.92 4.63
N LEU A 157 -5.07 -4.43 5.35
CA LEU A 157 -4.09 -3.58 6.03
C LEU A 157 -3.23 -2.78 5.05
N TYR A 158 -2.86 -3.38 3.92
CA TYR A 158 -2.14 -2.69 2.86
C TYR A 158 -2.97 -1.55 2.26
N LEU A 159 -4.23 -1.81 1.93
CA LEU A 159 -5.16 -0.81 1.39
C LEU A 159 -5.46 0.30 2.42
N PHE A 160 -5.60 -0.04 3.69
CA PHE A 160 -5.76 0.93 4.76
C PHE A 160 -4.56 1.87 4.88
N ASN A 161 -3.35 1.31 4.80
CA ASN A 161 -2.14 2.11 4.80
C ASN A 161 -2.11 3.08 3.62
N GLU A 162 -2.38 2.59 2.40
CA GLU A 162 -2.51 3.42 1.19
C GLU A 162 -3.56 4.52 1.35
N ALA A 163 -4.77 4.20 1.85
CA ALA A 163 -5.86 5.14 2.04
C ALA A 163 -5.50 6.28 3.00
N LEU A 164 -4.82 5.98 4.11
CA LEU A 164 -4.35 6.98 5.07
C LEU A 164 -3.34 7.97 4.45
N PHE A 165 -2.39 7.47 3.66
CA PHE A 165 -1.38 8.32 3.02
C PHE A 165 -1.95 9.16 1.86
N VAL A 166 -2.91 8.61 1.11
CA VAL A 166 -3.66 9.36 0.08
C VAL A 166 -4.49 10.49 0.71
N LEU A 167 -5.20 10.22 1.80
CA LEU A 167 -5.92 11.24 2.56
C LEU A 167 -4.97 12.29 3.14
N GLY A 168 -3.85 11.83 3.66
CA GLY A 168 -2.80 12.66 4.22
C GLY A 168 -2.22 13.69 3.24
N SER A 169 -1.96 13.26 2.01
CA SER A 169 -1.53 14.14 0.93
C SER A 169 -2.64 15.09 0.46
N ALA A 170 -3.91 14.69 0.56
CA ALA A 170 -5.05 15.57 0.31
C ALA A 170 -5.22 16.66 1.39
N ILE A 171 -4.97 16.36 2.68
CA ILE A 171 -5.13 17.33 3.79
C ILE A 171 -4.01 18.37 3.75
N TRP A 172 -2.75 17.93 3.79
CA TRP A 172 -1.59 18.80 3.87
C TRP A 172 -0.94 18.94 2.50
N PRO A 173 -0.87 20.13 1.88
CA PRO A 173 -0.18 20.31 0.61
C PRO A 173 1.34 20.40 0.75
N LYS A 174 1.89 20.71 1.95
CA LYS A 174 3.34 20.79 2.18
C LYS A 174 3.77 19.82 3.27
N LYS A 175 4.86 19.09 3.01
CA LYS A 175 5.48 18.13 3.94
C LYS A 175 4.47 17.08 4.44
N SER A 176 3.63 16.59 3.53
CA SER A 176 2.50 15.70 3.83
C SER A 176 2.95 14.39 4.45
N PHE A 177 3.94 13.74 3.83
CA PHE A 177 4.49 12.46 4.30
C PHE A 177 4.93 12.48 5.77
N LEU A 178 5.65 13.52 6.20
CA LEU A 178 6.17 13.57 7.57
C LEU A 178 5.05 13.76 8.60
N LYS A 179 4.04 14.57 8.26
CA LYS A 179 2.88 14.80 9.13
C LYS A 179 2.01 13.56 9.24
N THR A 180 1.80 12.86 8.13
CA THR A 180 1.01 11.63 8.08
C THR A 180 1.73 10.49 8.76
N MET A 181 3.05 10.37 8.61
CA MET A 181 3.87 9.42 9.36
C MET A 181 3.79 9.65 10.87
N CYS A 182 3.86 10.91 11.33
CA CYS A 182 3.73 11.21 12.75
C CYS A 182 2.36 10.79 13.30
N VAL A 183 1.28 11.13 12.59
CA VAL A 183 -0.09 10.71 12.95
C VAL A 183 -0.23 9.20 12.90
N PHE A 184 0.33 8.54 11.89
CA PHE A 184 0.29 7.08 11.73
C PHE A 184 1.01 6.37 12.89
N ILE A 185 2.19 6.84 13.30
CA ILE A 185 2.93 6.27 14.43
C ILE A 185 2.13 6.41 15.73
N ILE A 186 1.55 7.58 15.99
CA ILE A 186 0.73 7.81 17.18
C ILE A 186 -0.50 6.89 17.15
N LEU A 187 -1.18 6.81 16.01
CA LEU A 187 -2.37 5.97 15.83
C LEU A 187 -2.04 4.49 15.98
N GLN A 188 -0.94 4.02 15.40
CA GLN A 188 -0.45 2.65 15.55
C GLN A 188 -0.10 2.32 17.00
N MET A 189 0.50 3.27 17.74
CA MET A 189 0.84 3.10 19.16
C MET A 189 -0.41 2.98 20.03
N VAL A 190 -1.45 3.77 19.76
CA VAL A 190 -2.72 3.69 20.50
C VAL A 190 -3.43 2.38 20.21
N ILE A 191 -3.51 1.96 18.94
CA ILE A 191 -4.16 0.70 18.54
C ILE A 191 -3.42 -0.50 19.12
N SER A 192 -2.09 -0.52 19.11
CA SER A 192 -1.32 -1.64 19.68
C SER A 192 -1.48 -1.75 21.19
N LEU A 193 -1.60 -0.63 21.91
CA LEU A 193 -1.90 -0.62 23.35
C LEU A 193 -3.29 -1.21 23.64
N ILE A 194 -4.32 -0.77 22.91
CA ILE A 194 -5.68 -1.31 23.05
C ILE A 194 -5.70 -2.81 22.73
N GLY A 195 -5.03 -3.21 21.65
CA GLY A 195 -4.91 -4.60 21.23
C GLY A 195 -4.22 -5.46 22.29
N PHE A 196 -3.14 -4.98 22.91
CA PHE A 196 -2.44 -5.70 23.98
C PHE A 196 -3.32 -5.89 25.23
N ILE A 197 -4.07 -4.85 25.63
CA ILE A 197 -5.00 -4.93 26.78
C ILE A 197 -6.13 -5.91 26.48
N ALA A 198 -6.73 -5.83 25.29
CA ALA A 198 -7.81 -6.72 24.86
C ALA A 198 -7.33 -8.18 24.78
N ALA A 199 -6.17 -8.42 24.14
CA ALA A 199 -5.59 -9.74 24.02
C ALA A 199 -5.36 -10.38 25.40
N LYS A 200 -4.75 -9.64 26.34
CA LYS A 200 -4.53 -10.14 27.71
C LYS A 200 -5.82 -10.59 28.38
N ASN A 201 -6.92 -9.85 28.22
CA ASN A 201 -8.19 -10.20 28.84
C ASN A 201 -8.85 -11.44 28.20
N ILE A 202 -8.62 -11.67 26.90
CA ILE A 202 -9.16 -12.81 26.16
C ILE A 202 -8.40 -14.10 26.53
N THR A 203 -7.06 -14.05 26.64
CA THR A 203 -6.22 -15.23 26.94
C THR A 203 -6.46 -15.80 28.34
N ILE A 204 -7.04 -15.02 29.27
CA ILE A 204 -7.24 -15.42 30.67
C ILE A 204 -8.59 -16.14 30.88
N GLY A 205 -9.55 -16.07 29.94
CA GLY A 205 -10.93 -16.49 30.22
C GLY A 205 -11.68 -17.28 29.14
N TYR A 206 -11.16 -17.44 27.92
CA TYR A 206 -11.97 -18.03 26.85
C TYR A 206 -11.12 -18.81 25.81
N SER A 207 -11.33 -20.12 25.74
CA SER A 207 -10.79 -20.99 24.68
C SER A 207 -11.65 -20.82 23.43
N ILE A 208 -11.26 -19.90 22.53
CA ILE A 208 -12.01 -19.65 21.30
C ILE A 208 -11.92 -20.88 20.38
N SER A 209 -13.05 -21.33 19.84
CA SER A 209 -13.07 -22.41 18.86
C SER A 209 -12.51 -21.93 17.49
N PRO A 210 -11.85 -22.79 16.69
CA PRO A 210 -11.26 -22.39 15.41
C PRO A 210 -12.25 -21.73 14.45
N SER A 211 -13.52 -22.15 14.46
CA SER A 211 -14.59 -21.55 13.64
C SER A 211 -14.95 -20.12 14.05
N GLU A 212 -14.95 -19.81 15.36
CA GLU A 212 -15.26 -18.47 15.85
C GLU A 212 -14.17 -17.45 15.49
N VAL A 213 -12.90 -17.88 15.47
CA VAL A 213 -11.77 -17.04 15.03
C VAL A 213 -11.95 -16.57 13.59
N LEU A 214 -12.42 -17.45 12.71
CA LEU A 214 -12.63 -17.13 11.30
C LEU A 214 -13.76 -16.09 11.10
N TYR A 215 -14.87 -16.23 11.83
CA TYR A 215 -15.94 -15.23 11.79
C TYR A 215 -15.48 -13.86 12.28
N ILE A 216 -14.71 -13.82 13.37
CA ILE A 216 -14.14 -12.57 13.89
C ILE A 216 -13.22 -11.94 12.83
N ALA A 217 -12.31 -12.71 12.23
CA ALA A 217 -11.41 -12.21 11.19
C ALA A 217 -12.17 -11.60 10.00
N ARG A 218 -13.24 -12.25 9.51
CA ARG A 218 -14.09 -11.71 8.43
C ARG A 218 -14.75 -10.39 8.81
N THR A 219 -15.26 -10.27 10.03
CA THR A 219 -15.87 -9.01 10.49
C THR A 219 -14.86 -7.88 10.58
N VAL A 220 -13.63 -8.18 11.01
CA VAL A 220 -12.52 -7.22 11.06
C VAL A 220 -12.12 -6.77 9.66
N ILE A 221 -11.97 -7.70 8.72
CA ILE A 221 -11.67 -7.38 7.31
C ILE A 221 -12.75 -6.46 6.74
N ALA A 222 -14.03 -6.81 6.89
CA ALA A 222 -15.14 -5.99 6.41
C ALA A 222 -15.15 -4.59 7.02
N PHE A 223 -14.86 -4.48 8.32
CA PHE A 223 -14.75 -3.19 9.00
C PHE A 223 -13.63 -2.32 8.43
N ILE A 224 -12.45 -2.90 8.18
CA ILE A 224 -11.32 -2.18 7.58
C ILE A 224 -11.69 -1.65 6.20
N PHE A 225 -12.31 -2.47 5.34
CA PHE A 225 -12.76 -2.01 4.02
C PHE A 225 -13.77 -0.85 4.07
N ILE A 226 -14.66 -0.85 5.06
CA ILE A 226 -15.61 0.26 5.27
C ILE A 226 -14.85 1.53 5.66
N VAL A 227 -13.87 1.41 6.56
CA VAL A 227 -13.01 2.54 6.95
C VAL A 227 -12.21 3.05 5.75
N ASP A 228 -11.65 2.18 4.92
CA ASP A 228 -10.91 2.56 3.72
C ASP A 228 -11.78 3.37 2.75
N ALA A 229 -12.99 2.88 2.47
CA ALA A 229 -13.96 3.58 1.64
C ALA A 229 -14.30 4.97 2.21
N PHE A 230 -14.45 5.07 3.54
CA PHE A 230 -14.68 6.33 4.23
C PHE A 230 -13.48 7.29 4.12
N LEU A 231 -12.25 6.80 4.26
CA LEU A 231 -11.03 7.61 4.13
C LEU A 231 -10.87 8.17 2.70
N PHE A 232 -11.10 7.35 1.67
CA PHE A 232 -11.10 7.82 0.28
C PHE A 232 -12.21 8.84 0.02
N PHE A 233 -13.42 8.60 0.54
CA PHE A 233 -14.51 9.56 0.42
C PHE A 233 -14.20 10.89 1.11
N TRP A 234 -13.57 10.87 2.28
CA TRP A 234 -13.19 12.08 2.99
C TRP A 234 -12.05 12.83 2.29
N ALA A 235 -11.09 12.12 1.71
CA ALA A 235 -10.06 12.70 0.86
C ALA A 235 -10.66 13.43 -0.36
N TYR A 236 -11.67 12.83 -1.00
CA TYR A 236 -12.44 13.45 -2.09
C TYR A 236 -13.11 14.76 -1.65
N LYS A 237 -13.90 14.75 -0.57
CA LYS A 237 -14.58 15.96 -0.05
C LYS A 237 -13.59 17.06 0.31
N ARG A 238 -12.40 16.71 0.81
CA ARG A 238 -11.38 17.69 1.15
C ARG A 238 -10.82 18.41 -0.07
N ILE A 239 -10.65 17.70 -1.19
CA ILE A 239 -10.17 18.29 -2.45
C ILE A 239 -11.26 19.15 -3.08
N GLU A 240 -12.52 18.72 -3.01
CA GLU A 240 -13.67 19.51 -3.44
C GLU A 240 -13.74 20.86 -2.73
N HIS A 241 -13.65 20.87 -1.39
CA HIS A 241 -13.66 22.13 -0.62
C HIS A 241 -12.51 23.07 -0.98
N LYS A 242 -11.35 22.55 -1.42
CA LYS A 242 -10.20 23.38 -1.84
C LYS A 242 -10.36 24.00 -3.22
N GLN A 243 -11.35 23.59 -4.00
CA GLN A 243 -11.64 24.18 -5.31
C GLN A 243 -12.67 25.32 -5.24
N VAL A 244 -13.51 25.33 -4.20
CA VAL A 244 -14.58 26.33 -4.02
C VAL A 244 -14.07 27.61 -3.33
N VAL A 245 -12.92 27.54 -2.66
CA VAL A 245 -12.26 28.65 -1.94
C VAL A 245 -11.04 29.13 -2.72
#